data_AF-A0A3D5GK45-F1
#
_entry.id   AF-A0A3D5GK45-F1
#
_cell.length_a   1.000
_cell.length_b   1.000
_cell.length_c   1.000
_cell.angle_alpha   90.00
_cell.angle_beta   90.00
_cell.angle_gamma   90.00
#
_symmetry.space_group_name_H-M   'P 1'
#
loop_
_entity.id
_entity.type
_entity.pdbx_description
1 polymer ?
#
loop_
_entity_poly.entity_id
_entity_poly.type
_entity_poly.pdbx_seq_one_letter_code
_entity_poly.pdbx_strand_id
1 'polypeptide(L)'
;MALPRNRKELKVALAYLRLAAGRLELETVISILNVPKRGVGKGTIDVLKVAVDGGQAVIEVLRNAQALGIKGKSLSGIEAFLTLGEELHGLRDEGPSSLLEAAIERSGYGDELRAGNDAGSARFENLEKLSEAVGAFEDLESLLDELDRQAGLDQQPRPKTASLFQTMTLERITLDEALQLLSLPRTVGKDPADGLEITVHNGPYGPYLKKGSESRNIEKEEQLLTITLDECLYLLSQPKRRGRNAPKPPLRELGVDPETGKTMLLKDGNWGPYVTDGEYNASLQRGDAVEELTDERAAELLAERRMKGPVKKKSRSR
;
A
#
# COMPACT_ATOMS: atom_id res chain seq x y z
N MET A 1 5.40 -12.76 19.92
CA MET A 1 4.21 -13.10 19.10
C MET A 1 3.84 -11.86 18.29
N ALA A 2 3.74 -11.94 16.96
CA ALA A 2 3.40 -10.75 16.16
C ALA A 2 1.89 -10.48 16.27
N LEU A 3 1.51 -9.40 16.97
CA LEU A 3 0.12 -8.98 17.08
C LEU A 3 -0.39 -8.57 15.68
N PRO A 4 -1.59 -9.00 15.25
CA PRO A 4 -2.13 -8.65 13.93
C PRO A 4 -2.60 -7.18 13.80
N ARG A 5 -1.80 -6.20 14.25
CA ARG A 5 -2.17 -4.78 14.44
C ARG A 5 -2.52 -3.96 13.20
N ASN A 6 -2.37 -4.49 11.99
CA ASN A 6 -2.57 -3.72 10.75
C ASN A 6 -4.03 -3.56 10.35
N ARG A 7 -4.92 -4.41 10.86
CA ARG A 7 -6.35 -4.35 10.55
C ARG A 7 -7.03 -3.24 11.35
N LYS A 8 -8.02 -2.59 10.74
CA LYS A 8 -8.69 -1.41 11.33
C LYS A 8 -9.36 -1.76 12.65
N GLU A 9 -9.99 -2.93 12.72
CA GLU A 9 -10.71 -3.39 13.90
C GLU A 9 -9.80 -3.66 15.09
N LEU A 10 -8.60 -4.18 14.83
CA LEU A 10 -7.62 -4.46 15.87
C LEU A 10 -7.00 -3.15 16.39
N LYS A 11 -6.82 -2.15 15.53
CA LYS A 11 -6.40 -0.81 15.96
C LYS A 11 -7.42 -0.14 16.87
N VAL A 12 -8.71 -0.26 16.56
CA VAL A 12 -9.79 0.29 17.40
C VAL A 12 -9.80 -0.40 18.77
N ALA A 13 -9.72 -1.73 18.80
CA ALA A 13 -9.62 -2.51 20.03
C ALA A 13 -8.42 -2.10 20.91
N LEU A 14 -7.23 -2.01 20.32
CA LEU A 14 -6.03 -1.57 21.05
C LEU A 14 -6.10 -0.11 21.51
N ALA A 15 -6.80 0.75 20.76
CA ALA A 15 -7.03 2.13 21.15
C ALA A 15 -7.94 2.25 22.39
N TYR A 16 -8.90 1.34 22.58
CA TYR A 16 -9.67 1.26 23.83
C TYR A 16 -8.81 0.86 25.03
N LEU A 17 -7.84 -0.03 24.86
CA LEU A 17 -6.89 -0.37 25.92
C LEU A 17 -6.03 0.85 26.31
N ARG A 18 -5.62 1.67 25.33
CA ARG A 18 -4.95 2.95 25.58
C ARG A 18 -5.85 3.94 26.33
N LEU A 19 -7.14 4.00 26.01
CA LEU A 19 -8.12 4.80 26.75
C LEU A 19 -8.19 4.36 28.22
N ALA A 20 -8.26 3.05 28.49
CA ALA A 20 -8.28 2.51 29.85
C ALA A 20 -7.01 2.87 30.65
N ALA A 21 -5.84 2.88 30.00
CA ALA A 21 -4.59 3.31 30.60
C ALA A 21 -4.43 4.83 30.73
N GLY A 22 -5.33 5.64 30.14
CA GLY A 22 -5.17 7.09 30.06
C GLY A 22 -4.04 7.55 29.14
N ARG A 23 -3.45 6.66 28.34
CA ARG A 23 -2.41 6.98 27.33
C ARG A 23 -3.06 7.56 26.06
N LEU A 24 -3.58 8.78 26.19
CA LEU A 24 -4.45 9.40 25.19
C LEU A 24 -3.71 10.34 24.25
N GLU A 25 -3.33 9.79 23.09
CA GLU A 25 -2.96 10.60 21.92
C GLU A 25 -4.20 11.02 21.14
N LEU A 26 -4.16 12.19 20.51
CA LEU A 26 -5.28 12.74 19.73
C LEU A 26 -5.72 11.79 18.62
N GLU A 27 -4.78 11.19 17.89
CA GLU A 27 -5.10 10.23 16.82
C GLU A 27 -5.74 8.95 17.37
N THR A 28 -5.34 8.51 18.58
CA THR A 28 -5.98 7.39 19.28
C THR A 28 -7.42 7.74 19.60
N VAL A 29 -7.67 8.91 20.21
CA VAL A 29 -9.02 9.39 20.53
C VAL A 29 -9.88 9.48 19.28
N ILE A 30 -9.40 10.11 18.20
CA ILE A 30 -10.16 10.26 16.95
C ILE A 30 -10.58 8.90 16.38
N SER A 31 -9.74 7.87 16.52
CA SER A 31 -10.02 6.54 15.99
C SER A 31 -11.17 5.80 16.71
N ILE A 32 -11.48 6.16 17.95
CA ILE A 32 -12.48 5.46 18.78
C ILE A 32 -13.63 6.34 19.29
N LEU A 33 -13.47 7.67 19.26
CA LEU A 33 -14.45 8.61 19.83
C LEU A 33 -15.84 8.43 19.21
N ASN A 34 -15.90 8.16 17.90
CA ASN A 34 -17.16 7.92 17.18
C ASN A 34 -17.25 6.49 16.60
N VAL A 35 -16.52 5.54 17.17
CA VAL A 35 -16.56 4.12 16.80
C VAL A 35 -16.80 3.28 18.06
N PRO A 36 -18.03 2.84 18.36
CA PRO A 36 -19.26 3.04 17.58
C PRO A 36 -19.78 4.47 17.53
N LYS A 37 -20.75 4.73 16.64
CA LYS A 37 -21.31 6.07 16.41
C LYS A 37 -21.85 6.68 17.72
N ARG A 38 -21.21 7.75 18.19
CA ARG A 38 -21.61 8.57 19.35
C ARG A 38 -22.12 9.96 18.98
N GLY A 39 -22.36 10.21 17.68
CA GLY A 39 -22.84 11.51 17.22
C GLY A 39 -21.76 12.60 17.21
N VAL A 40 -20.49 12.21 17.24
CA VAL A 40 -19.34 13.11 17.12
C VAL A 40 -18.96 13.22 15.64
N GLY A 41 -19.28 14.35 15.03
CA GLY A 41 -19.03 14.62 13.62
C GLY A 41 -17.65 15.23 13.34
N LYS A 42 -17.33 15.37 12.05
CA LYS A 42 -16.07 15.98 11.59
C LYS A 42 -15.83 17.38 12.18
N GLY A 43 -16.83 18.25 12.19
CA GLY A 43 -16.69 19.61 12.73
C GLY A 43 -16.28 19.62 14.21
N THR A 44 -16.81 18.69 15.00
CA THR A 44 -16.40 18.51 16.40
C THR A 44 -14.94 18.06 16.49
N ILE A 45 -14.54 17.09 15.66
CA ILE A 45 -13.15 16.63 15.60
C ILE A 45 -12.21 17.78 15.24
N ASP A 46 -12.57 18.61 14.26
CA ASP A 46 -11.75 19.75 13.85
C ASP A 46 -11.57 20.78 15.00
N VAL A 47 -12.60 21.02 15.81
CA VAL A 47 -12.51 21.86 17.02
C VAL A 47 -11.55 21.26 18.05
N LEU A 48 -11.65 19.95 18.31
CA LEU A 48 -10.75 19.26 19.23
C LEU A 48 -9.29 19.32 18.76
N LYS A 49 -9.04 19.15 17.45
CA LYS A 49 -7.71 19.24 16.85
C LYS A 49 -7.09 20.63 17.08
N VAL A 50 -7.83 21.69 16.77
CA VAL A 50 -7.35 23.07 16.96
C VAL A 50 -6.97 23.34 18.41
N ALA A 51 -7.75 22.83 19.37
CA ALA A 51 -7.47 23.00 20.79
C ALA A 51 -6.18 22.27 21.22
N VAL A 52 -5.99 21.03 20.77
CA VAL A 52 -4.78 20.24 21.05
C VAL A 52 -3.54 20.82 20.35
N ASP A 53 -3.67 21.27 19.11
CA ASP A 53 -2.59 21.95 18.37
C ASP A 53 -2.20 23.28 19.07
N GLY A 54 -3.13 23.88 19.82
CA GLY A 54 -2.89 25.01 20.71
C GLY A 54 -2.16 24.68 22.02
N GLY A 55 -1.75 23.42 22.22
CA GLY A 55 -0.98 22.96 23.38
C GLY A 55 -1.82 22.44 24.56
N GLN A 56 -3.13 22.32 24.41
CA GLN A 56 -3.98 21.74 25.46
C GLN A 56 -3.87 20.21 25.49
N ALA A 57 -3.87 19.62 26.69
CA ALA A 57 -3.86 18.17 26.82
C ALA A 57 -5.17 17.56 26.31
N VAL A 58 -5.08 16.44 25.59
CA VAL A 58 -6.23 15.79 24.92
C VAL A 58 -7.39 15.53 25.89
N ILE A 59 -7.12 15.05 27.09
CA ILE A 59 -8.14 14.77 28.10
C ILE A 59 -8.85 16.03 28.60
N GLU A 60 -8.11 17.14 28.75
CA GLU A 60 -8.67 18.42 29.19
C GLU A 60 -9.56 19.03 28.10
N VAL A 61 -9.13 18.91 26.84
CA VAL A 61 -9.91 19.34 25.67
C VAL A 61 -11.26 18.60 25.63
N LEU A 62 -11.28 17.28 25.85
CA LEU A 62 -12.51 16.50 25.89
C LEU A 62 -13.40 16.90 27.07
N ARG A 63 -12.83 17.05 28.27
CA ARG A 63 -13.58 17.48 29.48
C ARG A 63 -14.17 18.90 29.33
N ASN A 64 -13.47 19.77 28.61
CA ASN A 64 -13.88 21.15 28.35
C ASN A 64 -14.64 21.32 27.02
N ALA A 65 -15.10 20.23 26.39
CA ALA A 65 -15.73 20.28 25.07
C ALA A 65 -16.90 21.29 24.99
N GLN A 66 -17.71 21.40 26.05
CA GLN A 66 -18.80 22.37 26.13
C GLN A 66 -18.31 23.82 26.03
N ALA A 67 -17.21 24.15 26.71
CA ALA A 67 -16.61 25.48 26.70
C ALA A 67 -15.99 25.83 25.34
N LEU A 68 -15.57 24.82 24.58
CA LEU A 68 -15.13 24.94 23.18
C LEU A 68 -16.29 25.15 22.19
N GLY A 69 -17.53 25.26 22.68
CA GLY A 69 -18.72 25.48 21.87
C GLY A 69 -19.35 24.21 21.30
N ILE A 70 -18.87 23.02 21.69
CA ILE A 70 -19.47 21.74 21.29
C ILE A 70 -20.76 21.54 22.10
N LYS A 71 -21.87 21.22 21.42
CA LYS A 71 -23.21 21.13 22.01
C LYS A 71 -23.99 19.94 21.46
N GLY A 72 -25.12 19.63 22.11
CA GLY A 72 -26.08 18.63 21.64
C GLY A 72 -25.48 17.21 21.57
N LYS A 73 -25.82 16.46 20.52
CA LYS A 73 -25.41 15.05 20.37
C LYS A 73 -23.90 14.84 20.42
N SER A 74 -23.10 15.77 19.88
CA SER A 74 -21.65 15.65 19.96
C SER A 74 -21.10 15.81 21.38
N LEU A 75 -21.69 16.71 22.18
CA LEU A 75 -21.30 16.88 23.58
C LEU A 75 -21.66 15.62 24.37
N SER A 76 -22.91 15.14 24.27
CA SER A 76 -23.34 13.90 24.94
C SER A 76 -22.53 12.68 24.50
N GLY A 77 -22.09 12.65 23.23
CA GLY A 77 -21.20 11.60 22.72
C GLY A 77 -19.81 11.63 23.35
N ILE A 78 -19.24 12.82 23.57
CA ILE A 78 -17.96 12.99 24.26
C ILE A 78 -18.11 12.63 25.75
N GLU A 79 -19.18 13.06 26.40
CA GLU A 79 -19.46 12.72 27.81
C GLU A 79 -19.57 11.21 27.99
N ALA A 80 -20.36 10.52 27.14
CA ALA A 80 -20.47 9.06 27.16
C ALA A 80 -19.12 8.37 26.89
N PHE A 81 -18.28 8.94 26.03
CA PHE A 81 -16.93 8.42 25.78
C PHE A 81 -16.01 8.58 27.01
N LEU A 82 -16.09 9.70 27.72
CA LEU A 82 -15.34 9.92 28.96
C LEU A 82 -15.78 8.96 30.06
N THR A 83 -17.09 8.78 30.23
CA THR A 83 -17.65 7.80 31.18
C THR A 83 -17.16 6.39 30.87
N LEU A 84 -17.18 5.97 29.60
CA LEU A 84 -16.61 4.68 29.19
C LEU A 84 -15.12 4.57 29.55
N GLY A 85 -14.35 5.63 29.35
CA GLY A 85 -12.93 5.65 29.74
C GLY A 85 -12.70 5.45 31.23
N GLU A 86 -13.51 6.10 32.08
CA GLU A 86 -13.46 5.94 33.53
C GLU A 86 -13.85 4.52 33.97
N GLU A 87 -14.89 3.95 33.36
CA GLU A 87 -15.29 2.56 33.61
C GLU A 87 -14.18 1.58 33.25
N LEU A 88 -13.57 1.71 32.07
CA LEU A 88 -12.49 0.82 31.63
C LEU A 88 -11.22 1.00 32.48
N HIS A 89 -10.93 2.23 32.90
CA HIS A 89 -9.81 2.50 33.79
C HIS A 89 -9.94 1.76 35.14
N GLY A 90 -11.18 1.60 35.62
CA GLY A 90 -11.48 0.82 36.84
C GLY A 90 -11.22 -0.69 36.70
N LEU A 91 -11.17 -1.21 35.47
CA LEU A 91 -10.97 -2.64 35.17
C LEU A 91 -9.53 -2.95 34.74
N ARG A 92 -8.61 -1.96 34.76
CA ARG A 92 -7.27 -2.11 34.20
C ARG A 92 -6.43 -3.21 34.87
N ASP A 93 -6.74 -3.51 36.12
CA ASP A 93 -6.03 -4.50 36.95
C ASP A 93 -6.61 -5.92 36.79
N GLU A 94 -7.68 -6.12 36.01
CA GLU A 94 -8.24 -7.45 35.68
C GLU A 94 -7.42 -8.22 34.63
N GLY A 95 -6.42 -7.55 34.04
CA GLY A 95 -5.54 -8.09 33.01
C GLY A 95 -5.98 -7.72 31.58
N PRO A 96 -5.08 -7.77 30.59
CA PRO A 96 -5.33 -7.20 29.27
C PRO A 96 -6.45 -7.88 28.47
N SER A 97 -6.62 -9.20 28.64
CA SER A 97 -7.66 -9.98 27.95
C SER A 97 -9.05 -9.58 28.42
N SER A 98 -9.29 -9.63 29.74
CA SER A 98 -10.57 -9.27 30.35
C SER A 98 -10.91 -7.80 30.11
N LEU A 99 -9.91 -6.91 30.18
CA LEU A 99 -10.10 -5.50 29.86
C LEU A 99 -10.47 -5.27 28.38
N LEU A 100 -9.86 -6.02 27.46
CA LEU A 100 -10.20 -5.93 26.04
C LEU A 100 -11.63 -6.39 25.76
N GLU A 101 -12.05 -7.49 26.37
CA GLU A 101 -13.41 -8.01 26.26
C GLU A 101 -14.42 -7.00 26.81
N ALA A 102 -14.18 -6.47 28.02
CA ALA A 102 -14.99 -5.41 28.60
C ALA A 102 -15.05 -4.16 27.72
N ALA A 103 -13.93 -3.76 27.11
CA ALA A 103 -13.89 -2.64 26.18
C ALA A 103 -14.73 -2.88 24.92
N ILE A 104 -14.63 -4.06 24.31
CA ILE A 104 -15.40 -4.42 23.11
C ILE A 104 -16.91 -4.46 23.40
N GLU A 105 -17.29 -5.00 24.56
CA GLU A 105 -18.68 -5.11 25.00
C GLU A 105 -19.26 -3.75 25.38
N ARG A 106 -18.66 -3.06 26.37
CA ARG A 106 -19.19 -1.78 26.91
C ARG A 106 -19.20 -0.65 25.90
N SER A 107 -18.27 -0.66 24.94
CA SER A 107 -18.28 0.32 23.85
C SER A 107 -19.40 0.08 22.83
N GLY A 108 -19.96 -1.14 22.76
CA GLY A 108 -20.84 -1.59 21.68
C GLY A 108 -20.09 -1.95 20.39
N TYR A 109 -18.75 -2.00 20.41
CA TYR A 109 -17.95 -2.24 19.21
C TYR A 109 -18.12 -3.66 18.66
N GLY A 110 -18.28 -4.65 19.55
CA GLY A 110 -18.59 -6.02 19.15
C GLY A 110 -19.88 -6.10 18.34
N ASP A 111 -20.91 -5.39 18.76
CA ASP A 111 -22.21 -5.37 18.09
C ASP A 111 -22.14 -4.67 16.73
N GLU A 112 -21.42 -3.54 16.62
CA GLU A 112 -21.18 -2.86 15.34
C GLU A 112 -20.51 -3.78 14.32
N LEU A 113 -19.54 -4.59 14.75
CA LEU A 113 -18.84 -5.53 13.87
C LEU A 113 -19.73 -6.71 13.45
N ARG A 114 -20.51 -7.26 14.39
CA ARG A 114 -21.44 -8.37 14.12
C ARG A 114 -22.64 -7.96 13.26
N ALA A 115 -23.03 -6.68 13.28
CA ALA A 115 -24.08 -6.16 12.40
C ALA A 115 -23.70 -6.13 10.90
N GLY A 116 -22.46 -6.53 10.55
CA GLY A 116 -22.01 -6.71 9.17
C GLY A 116 -22.46 -8.02 8.50
N ASN A 117 -22.19 -8.14 7.20
CA ASN A 117 -22.29 -9.40 6.44
C ASN A 117 -21.21 -10.43 6.88
N ASP A 118 -20.92 -11.48 6.10
CA ASP A 118 -19.87 -12.48 6.43
C ASP A 118 -18.50 -11.87 6.81
N ALA A 119 -18.19 -10.68 6.27
CA ALA A 119 -16.98 -9.94 6.63
C ALA A 119 -16.99 -9.38 8.07
N GLY A 120 -18.16 -9.29 8.72
CA GLY A 120 -18.35 -8.95 10.13
C GLY A 120 -17.95 -10.11 11.05
N SER A 121 -18.37 -11.35 10.72
CA SER A 121 -17.97 -12.56 11.46
C SER A 121 -16.44 -12.71 11.46
N ALA A 122 -15.81 -12.59 10.29
CA ALA A 122 -14.35 -12.67 10.17
C ALA A 122 -13.62 -11.55 10.92
N ARG A 123 -14.25 -10.38 11.15
CA ARG A 123 -13.68 -9.29 11.95
C ARG A 123 -13.78 -9.61 13.45
N PHE A 124 -14.90 -10.19 13.88
CA PHE A 124 -15.09 -10.62 15.26
C PHE A 124 -14.10 -11.74 15.66
N GLU A 125 -13.91 -12.74 14.80
CA GLU A 125 -12.89 -13.79 15.01
C GLU A 125 -11.46 -13.23 15.16
N ASN A 126 -11.16 -12.09 14.51
CA ASN A 126 -9.84 -11.46 14.69
C ASN A 126 -9.71 -10.83 16.08
N LEU A 127 -10.81 -10.34 16.67
CA LEU A 127 -10.81 -9.79 18.02
C LEU A 127 -10.65 -10.88 19.07
N GLU A 128 -11.26 -12.06 18.86
CA GLU A 128 -11.05 -13.22 19.73
C GLU A 128 -9.57 -13.65 19.74
N LYS A 129 -8.96 -13.76 18.56
CA LYS A 129 -7.51 -14.02 18.42
C LYS A 129 -6.65 -12.92 19.04
N LEU A 130 -7.12 -11.67 19.01
CA LEU A 130 -6.44 -10.57 19.69
C LEU A 130 -6.54 -10.73 21.20
N SER A 131 -7.70 -11.09 21.75
CA SER A 131 -7.90 -11.37 23.19
C SER A 131 -6.89 -12.39 23.70
N GLU A 132 -6.79 -13.54 23.01
CA GLU A 132 -5.78 -14.57 23.33
C GLU A 132 -4.35 -14.02 23.29
N ALA A 133 -4.01 -13.22 22.28
CA ALA A 133 -2.67 -12.69 22.11
C ALA A 133 -2.30 -11.62 23.15
N VAL A 134 -3.26 -10.77 23.57
CA VAL A 134 -3.03 -9.78 24.63
C VAL A 134 -3.04 -10.41 26.02
N GLY A 135 -3.76 -11.52 26.21
CA GLY A 135 -3.75 -12.30 27.45
C GLY A 135 -2.40 -12.97 27.76
N ALA A 136 -1.47 -13.01 26.80
CA ALA A 136 -0.10 -13.47 27.03
C ALA A 136 0.78 -12.44 27.78
N PHE A 137 0.30 -11.21 27.99
CA PHE A 137 0.99 -10.16 28.73
C PHE A 137 0.57 -10.16 30.20
N GLU A 138 1.51 -9.89 31.10
CA GLU A 138 1.28 -9.87 32.56
C GLU A 138 0.28 -8.79 32.96
N ASP A 139 0.43 -7.59 32.42
CA ASP A 139 -0.41 -6.44 32.72
C ASP A 139 -0.59 -5.53 31.49
N LEU A 140 -1.49 -4.56 31.65
CA LEU A 140 -1.80 -3.58 30.60
C LEU A 140 -0.58 -2.73 30.23
N GLU A 141 0.24 -2.37 31.21
CA GLU A 141 1.39 -1.48 31.00
C GLU A 141 2.44 -2.15 30.11
N SER A 142 2.79 -3.41 30.41
CA SER A 142 3.71 -4.24 29.63
C SER A 142 3.24 -4.44 28.19
N LEU A 143 1.93 -4.61 27.98
CA LEU A 143 1.35 -4.67 26.65
C LEU A 143 1.53 -3.34 25.90
N LEU A 144 1.19 -2.22 26.54
CA LEU A 144 1.25 -0.90 25.90
C LEU A 144 2.69 -0.51 25.58
N ASP A 145 3.64 -0.81 26.46
CA ASP A 145 5.07 -0.58 26.24
C ASP A 145 5.59 -1.40 25.06
N GLU A 146 5.19 -2.67 24.93
CA GLU A 146 5.54 -3.49 23.76
C GLU A 146 4.93 -2.93 22.47
N LEU A 147 3.68 -2.45 22.51
CA LEU A 147 3.03 -1.82 21.36
C LEU A 147 3.74 -0.54 20.93
N ASP A 148 4.15 0.29 21.88
CA ASP A 148 4.86 1.55 21.63
C ASP A 148 6.29 1.28 21.12
N ARG A 149 6.99 0.28 21.68
CA ARG A 149 8.27 -0.21 21.16
C ARG A 149 8.16 -0.65 19.71
N GLN A 150 7.16 -1.47 19.39
CA GLN A 150 6.93 -1.92 18.01
C GLN A 150 6.53 -0.77 17.07
N ALA A 151 5.79 0.23 17.56
CA ALA A 151 5.44 1.41 16.77
C ALA A 151 6.68 2.27 16.48
N GLY A 152 7.60 2.38 17.45
CA GLY A 152 8.89 3.03 17.26
C GLY A 152 9.76 2.33 16.21
N LEU A 153 9.74 0.99 16.16
CA LEU A 153 10.45 0.22 15.12
C LEU A 153 9.92 0.49 13.70
N ASP A 154 8.60 0.68 13.55
CA ASP A 154 8.00 0.99 12.23
C ASP A 154 8.41 2.38 11.71
N GLN A 155 8.75 3.31 12.60
CA GLN A 155 9.21 4.65 12.25
C GLN A 155 10.70 4.70 11.90
N GLN A 156 11.46 3.67 12.26
CA GLN A 156 12.87 3.60 11.90
C GLN A 156 13.03 3.40 10.40
N PRO A 157 14.07 3.99 9.78
CA PRO A 157 14.37 3.72 8.38
C PRO A 157 14.52 2.22 8.22
N ARG A 158 13.74 1.64 7.30
CA ARG A 158 13.82 0.20 7.04
C ARG A 158 15.28 -0.15 6.75
N PRO A 159 15.77 -1.26 7.30
CA PRO A 159 17.13 -1.69 7.02
C PRO A 159 17.31 -1.78 5.51
N LYS A 160 18.46 -1.33 5.01
CA LYS A 160 18.77 -1.47 3.59
C LYS A 160 18.71 -2.95 3.24
N THR A 161 18.00 -3.26 2.16
CA THR A 161 17.90 -4.61 1.61
C THR A 161 18.56 -4.62 0.24
N ALA A 162 19.25 -5.69 -0.09
CA ALA A 162 19.75 -5.93 -1.44
C ALA A 162 19.24 -7.27 -1.96
N SER A 163 18.94 -7.33 -3.25
CA SER A 163 18.59 -8.58 -3.91
C SER A 163 19.82 -9.45 -4.06
N LEU A 164 19.68 -10.72 -3.69
CA LEU A 164 20.66 -11.76 -4.04
C LEU A 164 20.81 -11.85 -5.56
N PHE A 165 22.00 -12.19 -6.00
CA PHE A 165 22.22 -12.63 -7.37
C PHE A 165 21.53 -13.98 -7.62
N GLN A 166 21.18 -14.26 -8.87
CA GLN A 166 20.50 -15.51 -9.27
C GLN A 166 21.31 -16.75 -8.87
N THR A 167 22.64 -16.60 -8.83
CA THR A 167 23.58 -17.65 -8.47
C THR A 167 23.83 -17.76 -6.98
N MET A 168 23.19 -16.96 -6.12
CA MET A 168 23.34 -16.99 -4.65
C MET A 168 22.11 -17.61 -3.97
N THR A 169 22.30 -18.20 -2.80
CA THR A 169 21.18 -18.60 -1.92
C THR A 169 21.43 -18.15 -0.49
N LEU A 170 20.36 -18.04 0.30
CA LEU A 170 20.42 -17.58 1.69
C LEU A 170 21.26 -18.50 2.58
N GLU A 171 21.34 -19.79 2.26
CA GLU A 171 22.05 -20.78 3.07
C GLU A 171 23.58 -20.71 2.90
N ARG A 172 24.05 -20.20 1.75
CA ARG A 172 25.49 -20.23 1.39
C ARG A 172 26.15 -18.86 1.33
N ILE A 173 25.38 -17.78 1.38
CA ILE A 173 25.93 -16.42 1.29
C ILE A 173 26.80 -16.11 2.51
N THR A 174 27.96 -15.52 2.24
CA THR A 174 28.88 -15.05 3.29
C THR A 174 28.56 -13.63 3.73
N LEU A 175 29.04 -13.23 4.91
CA LEU A 175 28.88 -11.87 5.42
C LEU A 175 29.46 -10.83 4.45
N ASP A 176 30.64 -11.11 3.88
CA ASP A 176 31.32 -10.20 2.96
C ASP A 176 30.53 -10.00 1.66
N GLU A 177 29.99 -11.08 1.09
CA GLU A 177 29.11 -11.01 -0.09
C GLU A 177 27.83 -10.22 0.22
N ALA A 178 27.23 -10.42 1.40
CA ALA A 178 26.06 -9.67 1.82
C ALA A 178 26.35 -8.16 1.95
N LEU A 179 27.50 -7.79 2.52
CA LEU A 179 27.94 -6.40 2.60
C LEU A 179 28.20 -5.78 1.22
N GLN A 180 28.75 -6.56 0.28
CA GLN A 180 28.93 -6.13 -1.11
C GLN A 180 27.59 -5.86 -1.79
N LEU A 181 26.60 -6.74 -1.66
CA LEU A 181 25.26 -6.54 -2.22
C LEU A 181 24.58 -5.30 -1.61
N LEU A 182 24.72 -5.08 -0.30
CA LEU A 182 24.18 -3.91 0.40
C LEU A 182 24.84 -2.59 -0.01
N SER A 183 26.02 -2.65 -0.64
CA SER A 183 26.69 -1.46 -1.21
C SER A 183 26.11 -1.02 -2.55
N LEU A 184 25.28 -1.86 -3.20
CA LEU A 184 24.57 -1.50 -4.43
C LEU A 184 23.35 -0.60 -4.10
N PRO A 185 23.05 0.42 -4.93
CA PRO A 185 23.75 0.80 -6.16
C PRO A 185 25.09 1.49 -5.90
N ARG A 186 26.10 1.10 -6.67
CA ARG A 186 27.47 1.62 -6.56
C ARG A 186 27.74 2.67 -7.64
N THR A 187 28.41 3.75 -7.26
CA THR A 187 28.98 4.72 -8.22
C THR A 187 30.32 4.21 -8.73
N VAL A 188 30.46 4.05 -10.04
CA VAL A 188 31.71 3.59 -10.69
C VAL A 188 32.66 4.77 -10.91
N GLY A 189 32.13 5.92 -11.33
CA GLY A 189 32.91 7.12 -11.58
C GLY A 189 32.08 8.22 -12.26
N LYS A 190 32.76 9.30 -12.65
CA LYS A 190 32.19 10.38 -13.47
C LYS A 190 32.72 10.25 -14.88
N ASP A 191 31.85 10.46 -15.86
CA ASP A 191 32.27 10.47 -17.26
C ASP A 191 33.16 11.70 -17.53
N PRO A 192 34.36 11.55 -18.11
CA PRO A 192 35.25 12.66 -18.45
C PRO A 192 34.66 13.67 -19.45
N ALA A 193 33.68 13.29 -20.26
CA ALA A 193 33.13 14.14 -21.32
C ALA A 193 32.08 15.14 -20.82
N ASP A 194 31.23 14.74 -19.86
CA ASP A 194 30.12 15.56 -19.37
C ASP A 194 30.05 15.67 -17.83
N GLY A 195 30.95 15.01 -17.11
CA GLY A 195 31.04 15.04 -15.65
C GLY A 195 29.89 14.33 -14.94
N LEU A 196 29.00 13.62 -15.67
CA LEU A 196 27.86 12.93 -15.08
C LEU A 196 28.29 11.63 -14.39
N GLU A 197 27.64 11.34 -13.26
CA GLU A 197 27.91 10.11 -12.50
C GLU A 197 27.33 8.88 -13.19
N ILE A 198 28.16 7.83 -13.26
CA ILE A 198 27.79 6.51 -13.73
C ILE A 198 27.60 5.61 -12.52
N THR A 199 26.38 5.09 -12.38
CA THR A 199 25.97 4.19 -11.29
C THR A 199 25.54 2.84 -11.83
N VAL A 200 25.82 1.77 -11.10
CA VAL A 200 25.37 0.41 -11.43
C VAL A 200 24.32 -0.07 -10.45
N HIS A 201 23.32 -0.79 -10.97
CA HIS A 201 22.12 -1.16 -10.25
C HIS A 201 21.79 -2.63 -10.53
N ASN A 202 21.35 -3.34 -9.49
CA ASN A 202 20.71 -4.65 -9.64
C ASN A 202 19.19 -4.44 -9.74
N GLY A 203 18.64 -4.50 -10.96
CA GLY A 203 17.23 -4.23 -11.23
C GLY A 203 16.39 -5.50 -11.41
N PRO A 204 15.04 -5.37 -11.42
CA PRO A 204 14.13 -6.51 -11.64
C PRO A 204 14.27 -7.15 -13.04
N TYR A 205 14.88 -6.45 -14.00
CA TYR A 205 15.11 -6.92 -15.37
C TYR A 205 16.58 -7.29 -15.61
N GLY A 206 17.37 -7.44 -14.55
CA GLY A 206 18.79 -7.73 -14.60
C GLY A 206 19.68 -6.53 -14.28
N PRO A 207 21.01 -6.75 -14.27
CA PRO A 207 22.00 -5.74 -13.93
C PRO A 207 22.11 -4.67 -15.02
N TYR A 208 22.20 -3.40 -14.61
CA TYR A 208 22.29 -2.29 -15.55
C TYR A 208 23.10 -1.12 -15.00
N LEU A 209 23.69 -0.32 -15.89
CA LEU A 209 24.30 0.95 -15.57
C LEU A 209 23.38 2.11 -15.95
N LYS A 210 23.50 3.22 -15.22
CA LYS A 210 22.73 4.45 -15.41
C LYS A 210 23.66 5.66 -15.36
N LYS A 211 23.54 6.52 -16.38
CA LYS A 211 24.20 7.82 -16.49
C LYS A 211 23.14 8.88 -16.80
N GLY A 212 22.68 9.63 -15.79
CA GLY A 212 21.57 10.58 -15.96
C GLY A 212 20.29 9.89 -16.47
N SER A 213 19.89 10.18 -17.71
CA SER A 213 18.74 9.56 -18.41
C SER A 213 19.11 8.38 -19.31
N GLU A 214 20.41 8.12 -19.50
CA GLU A 214 20.93 6.98 -20.24
C GLU A 214 20.99 5.74 -19.35
N SER A 215 20.59 4.59 -19.88
CA SER A 215 20.84 3.29 -19.26
C SER A 215 21.36 2.28 -20.28
N ARG A 216 22.15 1.31 -19.82
CA ARG A 216 22.61 0.15 -20.59
C ARG A 216 22.58 -1.09 -19.73
N ASN A 217 22.28 -2.23 -20.32
CA ASN A 217 22.28 -3.51 -19.62
C ASN A 217 23.73 -3.99 -19.48
N ILE A 218 23.99 -4.65 -18.36
CA ILE A 218 25.21 -5.40 -18.09
C ILE A 218 24.86 -6.89 -18.28
N GLU A 219 25.81 -7.71 -18.74
CA GLU A 219 25.52 -9.11 -19.07
C GLU A 219 25.39 -9.98 -17.83
N LYS A 220 26.27 -9.76 -16.83
CA LYS A 220 26.36 -10.60 -15.63
C LYS A 220 26.22 -9.77 -14.36
N GLU A 221 25.66 -10.39 -13.34
CA GLU A 221 25.41 -9.74 -12.05
C GLU A 221 26.72 -9.51 -11.29
N GLU A 222 27.69 -10.42 -11.41
CA GLU A 222 29.01 -10.29 -10.78
C GLU A 222 29.79 -9.07 -11.29
N GLN A 223 29.52 -8.63 -12.53
CA GLN A 223 30.13 -7.42 -13.10
C GLN A 223 29.71 -6.16 -12.35
N LEU A 224 28.57 -6.14 -11.64
CA LEU A 224 28.18 -4.98 -10.83
C LEU A 224 29.23 -4.62 -9.76
N LEU A 225 30.02 -5.62 -9.32
CA LEU A 225 31.02 -5.45 -8.27
C LEU A 225 32.40 -5.06 -8.84
N THR A 226 32.69 -5.45 -10.08
CA THR A 226 34.03 -5.35 -10.68
C THR A 226 34.14 -4.41 -11.87
N ILE A 227 33.02 -4.01 -12.49
CA ILE A 227 33.00 -3.19 -13.70
C ILE A 227 33.72 -1.85 -13.50
N THR A 228 34.54 -1.51 -14.47
CA THR A 228 35.37 -0.30 -14.49
C THR A 228 34.68 0.85 -15.23
N LEU A 229 35.23 2.06 -15.07
CA LEU A 229 34.72 3.25 -15.76
C LEU A 229 34.81 3.10 -17.28
N ASP A 230 35.94 2.58 -17.78
CA ASP A 230 36.18 2.44 -19.22
C ASP A 230 35.19 1.46 -19.87
N GLU A 231 34.89 0.35 -19.20
CA GLU A 231 33.87 -0.61 -19.63
C GLU A 231 32.47 0.01 -19.64
N CYS A 232 32.14 0.81 -18.63
CA CYS A 232 30.88 1.56 -18.61
C CYS A 232 30.76 2.53 -19.79
N LEU A 233 31.82 3.27 -20.09
CA LEU A 233 31.87 4.21 -21.22
C LEU A 233 31.74 3.48 -22.56
N TYR A 234 32.40 2.33 -22.69
CA TYR A 234 32.26 1.47 -23.87
C TYR A 234 30.81 1.01 -24.06
N LEU A 235 30.15 0.50 -23.00
CA LEU A 235 28.73 0.10 -23.07
C LEU A 235 27.81 1.27 -23.42
N LEU A 236 28.08 2.48 -22.90
CA LEU A 236 27.31 3.69 -23.20
C LEU A 236 27.47 4.14 -24.66
N SER A 237 28.66 3.97 -25.24
CA SER A 237 28.94 4.27 -26.66
C SER A 237 28.16 3.36 -27.62
N GLN A 238 27.81 2.16 -27.19
CA GLN A 238 27.03 1.24 -28.01
C GLN A 238 25.60 1.77 -28.24
N PRO A 239 25.05 1.58 -29.46
CA PRO A 239 23.71 2.04 -29.77
C PRO A 239 22.71 1.36 -28.85
N LYS A 240 21.73 2.13 -28.34
CA LYS A 240 20.63 1.57 -27.54
C LYS A 240 19.94 0.49 -28.37
N ARG A 241 20.17 -0.77 -28.01
CA ARG A 241 19.30 -1.88 -28.41
C ARG A 241 17.97 -1.62 -27.71
N ARG A 242 17.10 -0.84 -28.34
CA ARG A 242 15.73 -0.66 -27.88
C ARG A 242 15.14 -2.06 -27.79
N GLY A 243 14.96 -2.55 -26.57
CA GLY A 243 14.10 -3.68 -26.22
C GLY A 243 12.63 -3.31 -26.45
N ARG A 244 12.32 -2.69 -27.59
CA ARG A 244 10.98 -2.75 -28.14
C ARG A 244 10.94 -4.16 -28.69
N ASN A 245 10.25 -5.05 -27.98
CA ASN A 245 9.75 -6.29 -28.58
C ASN A 245 9.40 -5.95 -30.03
N ALA A 246 10.08 -6.58 -30.99
CA ALA A 246 9.64 -6.50 -32.37
C ALA A 246 8.12 -6.74 -32.32
N PRO A 247 7.29 -5.85 -32.90
CA PRO A 247 5.85 -6.02 -32.81
C PRO A 247 5.56 -7.44 -33.26
N LYS A 248 4.98 -8.26 -32.37
CA LYS A 248 4.57 -9.62 -32.72
C LYS A 248 3.76 -9.49 -34.02
N PRO A 249 4.05 -10.29 -35.05
CA PRO A 249 3.26 -10.26 -36.27
C PRO A 249 1.78 -10.48 -35.91
N PRO A 250 0.84 -9.85 -36.64
CA PRO A 250 -0.58 -10.03 -36.37
C PRO A 250 -0.94 -11.52 -36.44
N LEU A 251 -1.83 -11.95 -35.55
CA LEU A 251 -2.35 -13.31 -35.52
C LEU A 251 -3.10 -13.64 -36.83
N ARG A 252 -3.81 -12.65 -37.38
CA ARG A 252 -4.52 -12.77 -38.65
C ARG A 252 -4.79 -11.39 -39.26
N GLU A 253 -4.70 -11.28 -40.57
CA GLU A 253 -5.26 -10.14 -41.31
C GLU A 253 -6.71 -10.47 -41.64
N LEU A 254 -7.61 -9.55 -41.32
CA LEU A 254 -9.04 -9.64 -41.58
C LEU A 254 -9.39 -8.74 -42.76
N GLY A 255 -10.66 -8.76 -43.17
CA GLY A 255 -11.19 -7.90 -44.21
C GLY A 255 -11.09 -6.40 -43.91
N VAL A 256 -11.65 -5.61 -44.82
CA VAL A 256 -11.73 -4.16 -44.68
C VAL A 256 -12.95 -3.81 -43.85
N ASP A 257 -12.78 -2.92 -42.87
CA ASP A 257 -13.91 -2.42 -42.08
C ASP A 257 -14.85 -1.57 -42.97
N PRO A 258 -16.15 -1.92 -43.07
CA PRO A 258 -17.12 -1.19 -43.88
C PRO A 258 -17.30 0.28 -43.47
N GLU A 259 -17.00 0.65 -42.23
CA GLU A 259 -17.20 2.02 -41.73
C GLU A 259 -15.99 2.93 -41.99
N THR A 260 -14.76 2.39 -41.94
CA THR A 260 -13.53 3.19 -42.04
C THR A 260 -12.73 2.94 -43.32
N GLY A 261 -13.04 1.87 -44.06
CA GLY A 261 -12.26 1.45 -45.23
C GLY A 261 -10.84 0.98 -44.90
N LYS A 262 -10.51 0.75 -43.62
CA LYS A 262 -9.18 0.32 -43.17
C LYS A 262 -9.12 -1.19 -42.99
N THR A 263 -7.96 -1.80 -43.27
CA THR A 263 -7.71 -3.22 -43.02
C THR A 263 -7.73 -3.53 -41.53
N MET A 264 -8.53 -4.51 -41.13
CA MET A 264 -8.60 -4.96 -39.75
C MET A 264 -7.53 -6.02 -39.48
N LEU A 265 -6.84 -5.91 -38.34
CA LEU A 265 -5.80 -6.85 -37.91
C LEU A 265 -6.16 -7.46 -36.56
N LEU A 266 -6.10 -8.77 -36.45
CA LEU A 266 -6.19 -9.49 -35.18
C LEU A 266 -4.79 -9.62 -34.58
N LYS A 267 -4.60 -9.13 -33.36
CA LYS A 267 -3.30 -9.13 -32.66
C LYS A 267 -3.42 -9.72 -31.26
N ASP A 268 -2.31 -10.25 -30.77
CA ASP A 268 -2.17 -10.74 -29.41
C ASP A 268 -1.61 -9.63 -28.50
N GLY A 269 -2.33 -9.28 -27.42
CA GLY A 269 -1.97 -8.23 -26.48
C GLY A 269 -1.85 -8.73 -25.04
N ASN A 270 -1.33 -7.88 -24.14
CA ASN A 270 -1.15 -8.25 -22.72
C ASN A 270 -2.45 -8.61 -21.96
N TRP A 271 -3.61 -8.26 -22.52
CA TRP A 271 -4.93 -8.50 -21.94
C TRP A 271 -5.78 -9.47 -22.76
N GLY A 272 -5.13 -10.22 -23.67
CA GLY A 272 -5.77 -11.14 -24.61
C GLY A 272 -5.83 -10.62 -26.05
N PRO A 273 -6.35 -11.45 -26.97
CA PRO A 273 -6.50 -11.10 -28.39
C PRO A 273 -7.41 -9.90 -28.61
N TYR A 274 -7.08 -9.07 -29.60
CA TYR A 274 -7.85 -7.87 -29.95
C TYR A 274 -7.78 -7.56 -31.45
N VAL A 275 -8.83 -6.93 -31.97
CA VAL A 275 -8.90 -6.41 -33.34
C VAL A 275 -8.48 -4.94 -33.35
N THR A 276 -7.74 -4.55 -34.38
CA THR A 276 -7.34 -3.15 -34.61
C THR A 276 -7.45 -2.74 -36.07
N ASP A 277 -7.93 -1.52 -36.33
CA ASP A 277 -7.89 -0.83 -37.63
C ASP A 277 -6.69 0.15 -37.73
N GLY A 278 -5.79 0.11 -36.74
CA GLY A 278 -4.67 1.04 -36.57
C GLY A 278 -4.97 2.29 -35.73
N GLU A 279 -6.25 2.61 -35.49
CA GLU A 279 -6.68 3.78 -34.72
C GLU A 279 -7.43 3.37 -33.43
N TYR A 280 -8.33 2.40 -33.55
CA TYR A 280 -9.10 1.79 -32.48
C TYR A 280 -8.60 0.36 -32.22
N ASN A 281 -8.66 -0.03 -30.94
CA ASN A 281 -8.33 -1.38 -30.47
C ASN A 281 -9.53 -1.93 -29.69
N ALA A 282 -10.12 -3.01 -30.18
CA ALA A 282 -11.26 -3.69 -29.58
C ALA A 282 -10.86 -5.10 -29.12
N SER A 283 -10.91 -5.34 -27.81
CA SER A 283 -10.67 -6.68 -27.24
C SER A 283 -11.81 -7.63 -27.61
N LEU A 284 -11.49 -8.91 -27.82
CA LEU A 284 -12.50 -9.96 -28.03
C LEU A 284 -13.36 -10.13 -26.76
N GLN A 285 -14.66 -10.40 -26.93
CA GLN A 285 -15.59 -10.62 -25.82
C GLN A 285 -15.64 -12.10 -25.40
N ARG A 286 -16.25 -12.36 -24.24
CA ARG A 286 -16.37 -13.71 -23.67
C ARG A 286 -17.31 -14.56 -24.53
N GLY A 287 -16.74 -15.33 -25.45
CA GLY A 287 -17.48 -16.13 -26.43
C GLY A 287 -16.91 -16.01 -27.85
N ASP A 288 -16.11 -14.98 -28.14
CA ASP A 288 -15.43 -14.86 -29.44
C ASP A 288 -14.18 -15.76 -29.44
N ALA A 289 -14.14 -16.75 -30.34
CA ALA A 289 -12.94 -17.55 -30.59
C ALA A 289 -12.06 -16.87 -31.64
N VAL A 290 -10.73 -16.89 -31.41
CA VAL A 290 -9.73 -16.28 -32.32
C VAL A 290 -9.80 -16.87 -33.73
N GLU A 291 -10.14 -18.16 -33.83
CA GLU A 291 -10.20 -18.90 -35.09
C GLU A 291 -11.50 -18.64 -35.86
N GLU A 292 -12.62 -18.46 -35.15
CA GLU A 292 -13.98 -18.31 -35.72
C GLU A 292 -14.41 -16.86 -35.94
N LEU A 293 -13.54 -15.90 -35.58
CA LEU A 293 -13.85 -14.48 -35.73
C LEU A 293 -14.16 -14.15 -37.19
N THR A 294 -15.32 -13.57 -37.50
CA THR A 294 -15.65 -13.13 -38.87
C THR A 294 -15.27 -11.68 -39.09
N ASP A 295 -15.13 -11.26 -40.34
CA ASP A 295 -14.88 -9.85 -40.69
C ASP A 295 -16.00 -8.94 -40.21
N GLU A 296 -17.26 -9.40 -40.30
CA GLU A 296 -18.44 -8.69 -39.81
C GLU A 296 -18.36 -8.50 -38.28
N ARG A 297 -18.06 -9.57 -37.53
CA ARG A 297 -17.92 -9.50 -36.07
C ARG A 297 -16.76 -8.61 -35.64
N ALA A 298 -15.66 -8.62 -36.38
CA ALA A 298 -14.51 -7.77 -36.12
C ALA A 298 -14.84 -6.27 -36.35
N ALA A 299 -15.61 -5.95 -37.39
CA ALA A 299 -16.09 -4.60 -37.65
C ALA A 299 -17.06 -4.11 -36.56
N GLU A 300 -17.98 -4.98 -36.11
CA GLU A 300 -18.89 -4.68 -35.00
C GLU A 300 -18.13 -4.30 -33.71
N LEU A 301 -17.12 -5.10 -33.34
CA LEU A 301 -16.31 -4.84 -32.14
C LEU A 301 -15.57 -3.50 -32.22
N LEU A 302 -15.09 -3.12 -33.41
CA LEU A 302 -14.45 -1.83 -33.64
C LEU A 302 -15.48 -0.67 -33.61
N ALA A 303 -16.65 -0.83 -34.20
CA ALA A 303 -17.73 0.16 -34.17
C ALA A 303 -18.23 0.42 -32.73
N GLU A 304 -18.45 -0.64 -31.94
CA GLU A 304 -18.76 -0.51 -30.50
C GLU A 304 -17.68 0.25 -29.75
N ARG A 305 -16.41 0.01 -30.10
CA ARG A 305 -15.26 0.65 -29.47
C ARG A 305 -15.16 2.14 -29.82
N ARG A 306 -15.55 2.52 -31.04
CA ARG A 306 -15.64 3.91 -31.50
C ARG A 306 -16.74 4.67 -30.78
N MET A 307 -17.93 4.07 -30.63
CA MET A 307 -19.03 4.66 -29.87
C MET A 307 -18.64 4.95 -28.40
N LYS A 308 -17.81 4.09 -27.80
CA LYS A 308 -17.30 4.28 -26.43
C LYS A 308 -16.17 5.33 -26.32
N GLY A 309 -15.64 5.82 -27.45
CA GLY A 309 -14.58 6.82 -27.51
C GLY A 309 -13.19 6.31 -27.07
N PRO A 310 -12.10 6.98 -27.48
CA PRO A 310 -10.75 6.59 -27.06
C PRO A 310 -10.60 6.75 -25.53
N VAL A 311 -9.82 5.86 -24.89
CA VAL A 311 -9.48 6.02 -23.47
C VAL A 311 -8.75 7.35 -23.33
N LYS A 312 -9.33 8.31 -22.58
CA LYS A 312 -8.68 9.58 -22.27
C LYS A 312 -7.31 9.29 -21.68
N LYS A 313 -6.24 9.69 -22.40
CA LYS A 313 -4.88 9.61 -21.87
C LYS A 313 -4.84 10.45 -20.59
N LYS A 314 -4.63 9.82 -19.43
CA LYS A 314 -4.28 10.56 -18.21
C LYS A 314 -3.04 11.37 -18.52
N SER A 315 -3.14 12.69 -18.49
CA SER A 315 -1.96 13.55 -18.49
C SER A 315 -1.11 13.16 -17.29
N ARG A 316 0.14 12.73 -17.52
CA ARG A 316 1.10 12.59 -16.43
C ARG A 316 1.30 13.98 -15.84
N SER A 317 0.95 14.17 -14.56
CA SER A 317 1.45 15.32 -13.81
C SER A 317 2.98 15.24 -13.83
N ARG A 318 3.61 16.33 -14.30
CA ARG A 318 5.06 16.51 -14.18
C ARG A 318 5.44 16.65 -12.71
#